data_AF-A0A661JQ45-F1
#
_entry.id   AF-A0A661JQ45-F1
#
_cell.length_a   1.000
_cell.length_b   1.000
_cell.length_c   1.000
_cell.angle_alpha   90.00
_cell.angle_beta   90.00
_cell.angle_gamma   90.00
#
_symmetry.space_group_name_H-M   'P 1'
#
loop_
_entity.id
_entity.type
_entity.pdbx_description
1 polymer ?
#
loop_
_entity_poly.entity_id
_entity_poly.type
_entity_poly.pdbx_seq_one_letter_code
_entity_poly.pdbx_strand_id
1 'polypeptide(L)'
;MGLRSGEQFRVYDANMEDLFEAAIKVAGMMGMNVVSMDKANGFLKATSGLSFLSAGSEISVQMNQQNGETSVMAKGRPKVKITLIDYGRSAREVKRFMDLMEQVLQIQPKHHSDKIPVEGEEVEENVSKCPSCEAPISATDKFCTNCGEKLSVESE
;
A
#
# COMPACT_ATOMS: atom_id res chain seq x y z
N MET A 1 -12.04 2.70 14.26
CA MET A 1 -11.96 1.32 14.79
C MET A 1 -10.68 0.69 14.26
N GLY A 2 -9.77 0.26 15.14
CA GLY A 2 -8.38 -0.05 14.77
C GLY A 2 -8.27 -1.25 13.83
N LEU A 3 -7.87 -1.01 12.57
CA LEU A 3 -7.50 -2.04 11.61
C LEU A 3 -6.32 -2.83 12.18
N ARG A 4 -6.56 -4.10 12.54
CA ARG A 4 -5.56 -5.02 13.11
C ARG A 4 -4.63 -5.63 12.07
N SER A 5 -4.79 -5.22 10.81
CA SER A 5 -4.07 -5.76 9.68
C SER A 5 -3.99 -4.72 8.58
N GLY A 6 -2.89 -4.76 7.83
CA GLY A 6 -2.75 -4.09 6.54
C GLY A 6 -3.02 -5.08 5.43
N GLU A 7 -3.70 -4.66 4.37
CA GLU A 7 -3.85 -5.45 3.15
C GLU A 7 -3.69 -4.51 1.96
N GLN A 8 -2.90 -4.92 0.97
CA GLN A 8 -2.84 -4.26 -0.33
C GLN A 8 -2.86 -5.30 -1.44
N PHE A 9 -3.59 -4.96 -2.49
CA PHE A 9 -3.63 -5.71 -3.73
C PHE A 9 -3.10 -4.85 -4.86
N ARG A 10 -2.14 -5.38 -5.63
CA ARG A 10 -1.54 -4.72 -6.80
C ARG A 10 -1.46 -5.70 -7.97
N VAL A 11 -1.59 -5.20 -9.20
CA VAL A 11 -1.43 -5.98 -10.43
C VAL A 11 -0.25 -5.44 -11.22
N TYR A 12 0.64 -6.31 -11.68
CA TYR A 12 1.85 -5.95 -12.41
C TYR A 12 1.94 -6.63 -13.77
N ASP A 13 2.57 -5.96 -14.72
CA ASP A 13 3.00 -6.52 -16.01
C ASP A 13 4.39 -7.17 -15.87
N ALA A 14 4.50 -8.15 -14.98
CA ALA A 14 5.75 -8.83 -14.68
C ALA A 14 5.49 -10.30 -14.40
N ASN A 15 6.50 -11.13 -14.66
CA ASN A 15 6.41 -12.56 -14.37
C ASN A 15 6.37 -12.80 -12.86
N MET A 16 5.67 -13.88 -12.48
CA MET A 16 5.60 -14.29 -11.08
C MET A 16 6.99 -14.55 -10.49
N GLU A 17 7.91 -15.14 -11.26
CA GLU A 17 9.26 -15.47 -10.78
C GLU A 17 10.05 -14.23 -10.37
N ASP A 18 10.07 -13.19 -11.21
CA ASP A 18 10.80 -11.94 -10.94
C ASP A 18 10.22 -11.22 -9.71
N LEU A 19 8.89 -11.19 -9.60
CA LEU A 19 8.20 -10.62 -8.44
C LEU A 19 8.49 -11.41 -7.16
N PHE A 20 8.57 -12.74 -7.25
CA PHE A 20 8.85 -13.60 -6.11
C PHE A 20 10.27 -13.41 -5.59
N GLU A 21 11.26 -13.33 -6.50
CA GLU A 21 12.65 -13.04 -6.14
C GLU A 21 12.80 -11.65 -5.53
N ALA A 22 12.12 -10.65 -6.10
CA ALA A 22 12.07 -9.30 -5.53
C ALA A 22 11.45 -9.31 -4.13
N ALA A 23 10.35 -10.04 -3.91
CA ALA A 23 9.72 -10.15 -2.61
C ALA A 23 10.64 -10.76 -1.54
N ILE A 24 11.42 -11.80 -1.88
CA ILE A 24 12.43 -12.38 -0.98
C ILE A 24 13.51 -11.35 -0.64
N LYS A 25 14.03 -10.65 -1.66
CA LYS A 25 15.06 -9.61 -1.46
C LYS A 25 14.56 -8.48 -0.57
N VAL A 26 13.34 -7.99 -0.81
CA VAL A 26 12.71 -6.93 -0.02
C VAL A 26 12.46 -7.39 1.42
N ALA A 27 12.00 -8.63 1.64
CA ALA A 27 11.89 -9.18 2.99
C ALA A 27 13.22 -9.11 3.75
N GLY A 28 14.33 -9.48 3.09
CA GLY A 28 15.68 -9.35 3.64
C GLY A 28 16.07 -7.90 3.93
N MET A 29 15.80 -6.97 3.01
CA MET A 29 16.06 -5.53 3.19
C MET A 29 15.27 -4.93 4.36
N MET A 30 14.06 -5.44 4.63
CA MET A 30 13.23 -5.05 5.77
C MET A 30 13.65 -5.73 7.09
N GLY A 31 14.71 -6.55 7.09
CA GLY A 31 15.15 -7.29 8.26
C GLY A 31 14.17 -8.39 8.69
N MET A 32 13.37 -8.90 7.75
CA MET A 32 12.45 -10.00 7.98
C MET A 32 13.07 -11.33 7.56
N ASN A 33 12.71 -12.39 8.28
CA ASN A 33 13.08 -13.76 7.94
C ASN A 33 11.94 -14.41 7.18
N VAL A 34 12.23 -14.98 6.00
CA VAL A 34 11.28 -15.83 5.27
C VAL A 34 11.13 -17.15 6.02
N VAL A 35 9.93 -17.43 6.53
CA VAL A 35 9.64 -18.60 7.37
C VAL A 35 8.88 -19.70 6.63
N SER A 36 8.27 -19.36 5.49
CA SER A 36 7.57 -20.32 4.61
C SER A 36 7.49 -19.71 3.22
N MET A 37 7.69 -20.53 2.20
CA MET A 37 7.58 -20.14 0.80
C MET A 37 7.11 -21.32 -0.04
N ASP A 38 6.32 -21.03 -1.07
CA ASP A 38 5.90 -21.98 -2.10
C ASP A 38 5.97 -21.25 -3.44
N LYS A 39 7.05 -21.52 -4.19
CA LYS A 39 7.29 -20.86 -5.49
C LYS A 39 6.25 -21.29 -6.53
N ALA A 40 5.76 -22.52 -6.49
CA ALA A 40 4.81 -23.04 -7.47
C ALA A 40 3.43 -22.38 -7.32
N ASN A 41 3.03 -22.14 -6.07
CA ASN A 41 1.75 -21.50 -5.76
C ASN A 41 1.87 -19.98 -5.50
N GLY A 42 3.05 -19.37 -5.71
CA GLY A 42 3.25 -17.93 -5.55
C GLY A 42 3.09 -17.42 -4.11
N PHE A 43 3.36 -18.24 -3.10
CA PHE A 43 3.16 -17.89 -1.69
C PHE A 43 4.49 -17.61 -0.97
N LEU A 44 4.52 -16.53 -0.18
CA LEU A 44 5.65 -16.16 0.66
C LEU A 44 5.15 -15.68 2.03
N LYS A 45 5.79 -16.14 3.10
CA LYS A 45 5.57 -15.61 4.46
C LYS A 45 6.89 -15.20 5.07
N ALA A 46 6.97 -13.95 5.49
CA ALA A 46 8.10 -13.38 6.18
C ALA A 46 7.70 -12.81 7.55
N THR A 47 8.60 -12.90 8.52
CA THR A 47 8.34 -12.35 9.87
C THR A 47 9.52 -11.55 10.38
N SER A 48 9.24 -10.47 11.10
CA SER A 48 10.26 -9.76 11.87
C SER A 48 10.58 -10.52 13.16
N GLY A 49 11.78 -10.26 13.69
CA GLY A 49 12.14 -10.67 15.04
C GLY A 49 11.25 -10.05 16.11
N LEU A 50 11.14 -10.73 17.25
CA LEU A 50 10.59 -10.17 18.49
C LEU A 50 11.70 -9.42 19.21
N SER A 51 11.39 -8.25 19.78
CA SER A 51 12.30 -7.51 20.66
C SER A 51 11.53 -6.99 21.86
N PHE A 52 12.23 -6.49 22.88
CA PHE A 52 11.61 -5.93 24.09
C PHE A 52 10.59 -4.82 23.80
N LEU A 53 10.75 -4.10 22.69
CA LEU A 53 9.91 -2.95 22.29
C LEU A 53 8.95 -3.26 21.14
N SER A 54 8.93 -4.50 20.61
CA SER A 54 8.09 -4.84 19.46
C SER A 54 7.58 -6.27 19.51
N ALA A 55 6.25 -6.38 19.44
CA ALA A 55 5.46 -7.60 19.24
C ALA A 55 5.77 -8.38 17.96
N GLY A 56 6.59 -7.81 17.07
CA GLY A 56 6.96 -8.38 15.78
C GLY A 56 5.78 -8.45 14.80
N SER A 57 6.11 -8.53 13.52
CA SER A 57 5.14 -8.52 12.43
C SER A 57 5.29 -9.74 11.55
N GLU A 58 4.19 -10.16 10.95
CA GLU A 58 4.14 -11.13 9.86
C GLU A 58 3.62 -10.42 8.61
N ILE A 59 4.31 -10.61 7.49
CA ILE A 59 3.82 -10.27 6.16
C ILE A 59 3.65 -11.58 5.38
N SER A 60 2.46 -11.80 4.84
CA SER A 60 2.16 -12.88 3.90
C SER A 60 1.84 -12.29 2.54
N VAL A 61 2.51 -12.77 1.50
CA VAL A 61 2.34 -12.38 0.10
C VAL A 61 1.80 -13.58 -0.66
N GLN A 62 0.76 -13.36 -1.45
CA GLN A 62 0.18 -14.32 -2.37
C GLN A 62 0.20 -13.73 -3.77
N MET A 63 0.79 -14.46 -4.71
CA MET A 63 0.90 -14.09 -6.12
C MET A 63 0.09 -15.06 -6.97
N ASN A 64 -0.54 -14.57 -8.03
CA ASN A 64 -1.23 -15.39 -9.02
C ASN A 64 -1.06 -14.76 -10.40
N GLN A 65 -0.52 -15.54 -11.34
CA GLN A 65 -0.25 -15.11 -12.71
C GLN A 65 -1.36 -15.61 -13.63
N GLN A 66 -1.99 -14.69 -14.35
CA GLN A 66 -3.05 -14.96 -15.32
C GLN A 66 -2.85 -14.06 -16.54
N ASN A 67 -2.95 -14.64 -17.74
CA ASN A 67 -2.87 -13.90 -19.01
C ASN A 67 -1.64 -12.97 -19.16
N GLY A 68 -0.49 -13.35 -18.58
CA GLY A 68 0.75 -12.56 -18.62
C GLY A 68 0.87 -11.51 -17.51
N GLU A 69 -0.19 -11.25 -16.76
CA GLU A 69 -0.20 -10.32 -15.63
C GLU A 69 -0.09 -11.08 -14.31
N THR A 70 0.60 -10.51 -13.33
CA THR A 70 0.71 -11.09 -12.00
C THR A 70 0.01 -10.20 -10.98
N SER A 71 -1.02 -10.76 -10.35
CA SER A 71 -1.68 -10.17 -9.20
C SER A 71 -0.93 -10.51 -7.92
N VAL A 72 -0.74 -9.53 -7.05
CA VAL A 72 -0.01 -9.67 -5.78
C VAL A 72 -0.85 -9.11 -4.64
N MET A 73 -1.12 -9.97 -3.65
CA MET A 73 -1.83 -9.65 -2.43
C MET A 73 -0.86 -9.74 -1.25
N ALA A 74 -0.57 -8.62 -0.58
CA ALA A 74 0.21 -8.60 0.65
C ALA A 74 -0.68 -8.28 1.84
N LYS A 75 -0.53 -9.07 2.91
CA LYS A 75 -1.22 -8.92 4.19
C LYS A 75 -0.22 -8.83 5.32
N GLY A 76 -0.36 -7.83 6.16
CA GLY A 76 0.47 -7.59 7.34
C GLY A 76 -0.35 -7.70 8.60
N ARG A 77 0.21 -8.29 9.65
CA ARG A 77 -0.42 -8.39 10.98
C ARG A 77 0.63 -8.53 12.10
N PRO A 78 0.30 -8.13 13.34
CA PRO A 78 1.13 -8.46 14.50
C PRO A 78 1.26 -9.97 14.68
N LYS A 79 2.44 -10.44 15.12
CA LYS A 79 2.66 -11.88 15.39
C LYS A 79 1.89 -12.34 16.63
N VAL A 80 1.79 -11.48 17.65
CA VAL A 80 1.07 -11.79 18.89
C VAL A 80 -0.33 -11.19 18.88
N LYS A 81 -1.32 -11.99 19.29
CA LYS A 81 -2.75 -11.62 19.28
C LYS A 81 -3.16 -10.68 20.42
N ILE A 82 -2.26 -10.45 21.40
CA ILE A 82 -2.51 -9.53 22.53
C ILE A 82 -2.43 -8.05 22.15
N THR A 83 -1.85 -7.73 20.98
CA THR A 83 -1.79 -6.36 20.48
C THR A 83 -3.19 -5.92 20.03
N LEU A 84 -3.92 -5.26 20.94
CA LEU A 84 -5.32 -4.88 20.71
C LEU A 84 -5.46 -3.75 19.67
N ILE A 85 -4.47 -2.87 19.57
CA ILE A 85 -4.45 -1.68 18.70
C ILE A 85 -3.06 -1.59 18.03
N ASP A 86 -3.03 -1.63 16.69
CA ASP A 86 -1.80 -1.62 15.89
C ASP A 86 -1.47 -0.24 15.27
N TYR A 87 -2.32 0.77 15.50
CA TYR A 87 -2.15 2.15 15.01
C TYR A 87 -1.76 2.27 13.52
N GLY A 88 -2.25 1.35 12.68
CA GLY A 88 -1.96 1.33 11.24
C GLY A 88 -0.53 0.89 10.88
N ARG A 89 0.26 0.38 11.83
CA ARG A 89 1.62 -0.11 11.60
C ARG A 89 1.66 -1.20 10.53
N SER A 90 0.78 -2.20 10.62
CA SER A 90 0.72 -3.28 9.62
C SER A 90 0.43 -2.77 8.22
N ALA A 91 -0.47 -1.78 8.07
CA ALA A 91 -0.76 -1.16 6.77
C ALA A 91 0.47 -0.42 6.22
N ARG A 92 1.18 0.33 7.08
CA ARG A 92 2.41 1.03 6.70
C ARG A 92 3.53 0.06 6.32
N GLU A 93 3.67 -1.04 7.04
CA GLU A 93 4.65 -2.09 6.73
C GLU A 93 4.34 -2.78 5.41
N VAL A 94 3.07 -3.13 5.13
CA VAL A 94 2.64 -3.70 3.85
C VAL A 94 2.87 -2.73 2.70
N LYS A 95 2.48 -1.47 2.86
CA LYS A 95 2.71 -0.43 1.85
C LYS A 95 4.20 -0.31 1.52
N ARG A 96 5.04 -0.18 2.56
CA ARG A 96 6.50 -0.10 2.40
C ARG A 96 7.09 -1.33 1.71
N PHE A 97 6.57 -2.52 2.01
CA PHE A 97 7.00 -3.75 1.35
C PHE A 97 6.72 -3.69 -0.16
N MET A 98 5.49 -3.33 -0.55
CA MET A 98 5.12 -3.23 -1.97
C MET A 98 5.90 -2.14 -2.70
N ASP A 99 6.04 -0.95 -2.09
CA ASP A 99 6.78 0.17 -2.69
C ASP A 99 8.27 -0.18 -2.90
N LEU A 100 8.87 -0.95 -1.99
CA LEU A 100 10.25 -1.42 -2.15
C LEU A 100 10.38 -2.48 -3.26
N MET A 101 9.38 -3.34 -3.46
CA MET A 101 9.41 -4.29 -4.58
C MET A 101 9.40 -3.55 -5.91
N GLU A 102 8.53 -2.55 -6.04
CA GLU A 102 8.45 -1.67 -7.21
C GLU A 102 9.77 -0.94 -7.45
N GLN A 103 10.38 -0.41 -6.40
CA GLN A 103 11.68 0.25 -6.50
C GLN A 103 12.79 -0.71 -6.94
N VAL A 104 12.82 -1.95 -6.41
CA VAL A 104 13.82 -2.97 -6.76
C VAL A 104 13.68 -3.40 -8.21
N LEU A 105 12.46 -3.52 -8.72
CA LEU A 105 12.17 -3.94 -10.09
C LEU A 105 12.06 -2.78 -11.08
N GLN A 106 12.00 -1.54 -10.59
CA GLN A 106 11.74 -0.34 -11.39
C GLN A 106 10.44 -0.44 -12.22
N ILE A 107 9.39 -1.02 -11.63
CA ILE A 107 8.07 -1.20 -12.23
C ILE A 107 7.00 -0.42 -11.48
N GLN A 108 5.87 -0.15 -12.13
CA GLN A 108 4.67 0.42 -11.50
C GLN A 108 3.47 -0.51 -11.67
N PRO A 109 2.53 -0.53 -10.71
CA PRO A 109 1.36 -1.38 -10.78
C PRO A 109 0.34 -0.80 -11.77
N LYS A 110 -0.33 -1.66 -12.56
CA LYS A 110 -1.44 -1.26 -13.44
C LYS A 110 -2.66 -0.82 -12.63
N HIS A 111 -2.98 -1.59 -11.58
CA HIS A 111 -4.06 -1.31 -10.64
C HIS A 111 -3.59 -1.59 -9.22
N HIS A 112 -4.01 -0.76 -8.27
CA HIS A 112 -3.85 -1.00 -6.85
C HIS A 112 -5.16 -0.67 -6.12
N SER A 113 -5.54 -1.50 -5.14
CA SER A 113 -6.59 -1.15 -4.19
C SER A 113 -5.96 -1.01 -2.81
N ASP A 114 -5.82 0.24 -2.37
CA ASP A 114 -5.59 0.53 -0.96
C ASP A 114 -6.93 0.37 -0.25
N LYS A 115 -7.11 -0.68 0.56
CA LYS A 115 -8.25 -0.78 1.47
C LYS A 115 -8.07 0.22 2.63
N ILE A 116 -8.18 1.51 2.30
CA ILE A 116 -8.78 2.51 3.18
C ILE A 116 -10.19 2.66 2.60
N PRO A 117 -11.28 2.49 3.37
CA PRO A 117 -12.60 2.83 2.87
C PRO A 117 -12.62 4.35 2.68
N VAL A 118 -12.39 4.78 1.45
CA VAL A 118 -12.95 6.01 0.92
C VAL A 118 -13.95 5.52 -0.12
N GLU A 119 -15.20 5.40 0.31
CA GLU A 119 -16.32 5.47 -0.62
C GLU A 119 -16.12 6.72 -1.48
N GLY A 120 -16.05 6.53 -2.80
CA GLY A 120 -15.85 7.63 -3.73
C GLY A 120 -15.14 7.19 -5.00
N GLU A 121 -15.73 6.24 -5.72
CA GLU A 121 -15.48 6.13 -7.15
C GLU A 121 -16.07 7.37 -7.85
N GLU A 122 -15.30 7.87 -8.81
CA GLU A 122 -15.60 8.85 -9.87
C GLU A 122 -15.94 10.30 -9.45
N VAL A 123 -14.94 11.18 -9.54
CA VAL A 123 -15.19 12.61 -9.80
C VAL A 123 -14.42 13.01 -11.05
N GLU A 124 -15.14 13.30 -12.14
CA GLU A 124 -14.61 14.14 -13.21
C GLU A 124 -14.28 15.50 -12.58
N GLU A 125 -12.99 15.71 -12.32
CA GLU A 125 -12.51 16.94 -11.70
C GLU A 125 -12.58 18.10 -12.71
N ASN A 126 -13.54 19.01 -12.52
CA ASN A 126 -13.34 20.39 -12.96
C ASN A 126 -12.27 21.03 -12.06
N VAL A 127 -11.00 20.76 -12.36
CA VAL A 127 -9.86 21.36 -11.67
C VAL A 127 -9.78 22.83 -12.07
N SER A 128 -10.02 23.72 -11.12
CA SER A 128 -9.76 25.15 -11.27
C SER A 128 -8.42 25.50 -10.61
N LYS A 129 -7.85 26.67 -10.91
CA LYS A 129 -6.60 27.12 -10.30
C LYS A 129 -6.90 28.18 -9.25
N CYS A 130 -6.20 28.09 -8.12
CA CYS A 130 -6.25 29.11 -7.08
C CYS A 130 -5.82 30.47 -7.66
N PRO A 131 -6.60 31.55 -7.49
CA PRO A 131 -6.25 32.86 -8.03
C PRO A 131 -5.05 33.52 -7.33
N SER A 132 -4.66 33.03 -6.15
CA SER A 132 -3.60 33.62 -5.33
C SER A 132 -2.24 32.93 -5.52
N CYS A 133 -2.22 31.60 -5.69
CA CYS A 133 -0.98 30.82 -5.81
C CYS A 133 -0.93 29.85 -6.99
N GLU A 134 -1.94 29.86 -7.85
CA GLU A 134 -2.08 29.01 -9.04
C GLU A 134 -2.12 27.49 -8.80
N ALA A 135 -2.12 27.05 -7.54
CA ALA A 135 -2.28 25.65 -7.20
C ALA A 135 -3.63 25.10 -7.67
N PRO A 136 -3.69 23.83 -8.11
CA PRO A 136 -4.94 23.19 -8.48
C PRO A 136 -5.87 23.11 -7.26
N ILE A 137 -7.14 23.44 -7.46
CA ILE A 137 -8.20 23.43 -6.45
C ILE A 137 -9.43 22.71 -7.01
N SER A 138 -10.13 21.99 -6.13
CA SER A 138 -11.38 21.32 -6.47
C SER A 138 -12.56 22.28 -6.34
N ALA A 139 -13.62 22.06 -7.11
CA ALA A 139 -14.83 22.90 -7.09
C ALA A 139 -15.54 22.92 -5.71
N THR A 140 -15.25 21.96 -4.85
CA THR A 140 -15.80 21.87 -3.47
C THR A 140 -14.90 22.50 -2.41
N ASP A 141 -13.71 22.96 -2.76
CA ASP A 141 -12.79 23.57 -1.81
C ASP A 141 -13.27 24.97 -1.39
N LYS A 142 -13.43 25.19 -0.09
CA LYS A 142 -13.76 26.51 0.49
C LYS A 142 -12.51 27.38 0.71
N PHE A 143 -11.35 26.75 0.75
CA PHE A 143 -10.05 27.38 0.96
C PHE A 143 -8.96 26.61 0.19
N CYS A 144 -7.95 27.32 -0.32
CA CYS A 144 -6.82 26.70 -0.98
C CYS A 144 -5.94 25.95 0.03
N THR A 145 -5.68 24.68 -0.23
CA THR A 145 -4.84 23.83 0.63
C THR A 145 -3.36 24.17 0.58
N ASN A 146 -2.91 24.89 -0.46
CA ASN A 146 -1.51 25.29 -0.62
C ASN A 146 -1.19 26.63 0.07
N CYS A 147 -2.05 27.65 -0.09
CA CYS A 147 -1.77 29.00 0.39
C CYS A 147 -2.75 29.55 1.44
N GLY A 148 -3.88 28.86 1.68
CA GLY A 148 -4.90 29.27 2.65
C GLY A 148 -5.90 30.33 2.15
N GLU A 149 -5.80 30.76 0.89
CA GLU A 149 -6.73 31.73 0.30
C GLU A 149 -8.18 31.22 0.35
N LYS A 150 -9.14 32.10 0.64
CA LYS A 150 -10.56 31.73 0.70
C LYS A 150 -11.14 31.69 -0.72
N LEU A 151 -11.77 30.58 -1.06
CA LEU A 151 -12.40 30.37 -2.36
C LEU A 151 -13.90 30.67 -2.21
N SER A 152 -14.37 31.74 -2.86
CA SER A 152 -15.79 32.07 -2.92
C SER A 152 -16.46 31.19 -3.99
N VAL A 153 -17.12 30.12 -3.54
CA VAL A 153 -17.98 29.32 -4.42
C VAL A 153 -19.34 30.03 -4.49
N GLU A 154 -19.55 30.88 -5.50
CA GLU A 154 -20.85 31.45 -5.79
C GLU A 154 -21.67 30.42 -6.57
N SER A 155 -22.57 29.72 -5.88
CA SER A 155 -23.64 28.95 -6.49
C SER A 155 -24.89 29.84 -6.56
N GLU A 156 -25.25 30.30 -7.76
CA GLU A 156 -26.60 30.79 -8.07
C GLU A 156 -27.58 29.63 -8.27
#